data_AF-A0A1C6EZ02-F1
#
_entry.id   AF-A0A1C6EZ02-F1
#
_cell.length_a   1.000
_cell.length_b   1.000
_cell.length_c   1.000
_cell.angle_alpha   90.00
_cell.angle_beta   90.00
_cell.angle_gamma   90.00
#
_symmetry.space_group_name_H-M   'P 1'
#
loop_
_entity.id
_entity.type
_entity.pdbx_description
1 polymer ?
#
loop_
_entity_poly.entity_id
_entity_poly.type
_entity_poly.pdbx_seq_one_letter_code
_entity_poly.pdbx_strand_id
1 'polypeptide(L)'
;MSYRDALDQCLAARGLAIHPYLELGSAALLCQMVEQGMGLSFLPEYIVRPALAAGRLARLNVPDCTVEMHRQLFYHRDKWLTPQMKAFIELVRQPAPGTASK
;
A
#
# COMPACT_ATOMS: atom_id res chain seq x y z
N MET A 1 -11.20 -2.52 -1.83
CA MET A 1 -10.94 -1.28 -1.09
C MET A 1 -9.66 -0.68 -1.63
N SER A 2 -9.71 0.55 -2.11
CA SER A 2 -8.53 1.29 -2.58
C SER A 2 -7.81 1.96 -1.40
N TYR A 3 -6.57 2.40 -1.61
CA TYR A 3 -5.85 3.22 -0.62
C TYR A 3 -6.55 4.56 -0.37
N ARG A 4 -7.21 5.12 -1.39
CA ARG A 4 -7.99 6.34 -1.26
C ARG A 4 -9.19 6.12 -0.32
N ASP A 5 -9.94 5.04 -0.52
CA ASP A 5 -11.10 4.72 0.31
C ASP A 5 -10.70 4.59 1.79
N ALA A 6 -9.54 3.99 2.05
CA ALA A 6 -9.03 3.80 3.41
C ALA A 6 -8.64 5.14 4.07
N LEU A 7 -8.00 6.05 3.32
CA LEU A 7 -7.72 7.40 3.80
C LEU A 7 -9.01 8.17 4.08
N ASP A 8 -9.95 8.16 3.14
CA ASP A 8 -11.22 8.87 3.28
C ASP A 8 -12.03 8.37 4.48
N GLN A 9 -12.06 7.07 4.73
CA GLN A 9 -12.72 6.51 5.92
C GLN A 9 -12.05 6.95 7.22
N CYS A 10 -10.71 6.95 7.26
CA CYS A 10 -9.96 7.41 8.41
C CYS A 10 -10.23 8.89 8.72
N LEU A 11 -10.34 9.73 7.70
CA LEU A 11 -10.65 11.15 7.83
C LEU A 11 -12.12 11.37 8.22
N ALA A 12 -13.05 10.69 7.55
CA ALA A 12 -14.49 10.81 7.79
C ALA A 12 -14.87 10.41 9.22
N ALA A 13 -14.23 9.39 9.79
CA ALA A 13 -14.41 9.00 11.20
C ALA A 13 -14.10 10.12 12.20
N ARG A 14 -13.38 11.16 11.76
CA ARG A 14 -12.99 12.34 12.54
C ARG A 14 -13.68 13.62 12.07
N GLY A 15 -14.65 13.53 11.15
CA GLY A 15 -15.30 14.68 10.55
C GLY A 15 -14.38 15.52 9.65
N LEU A 16 -13.30 14.93 9.15
CA LEU A 16 -12.33 15.58 8.27
C LEU A 16 -12.52 15.12 6.81
N ALA A 17 -12.10 15.96 5.87
CA ALA A 17 -12.03 15.64 4.45
C ALA A 17 -10.79 16.29 3.83
N ILE A 18 -10.23 15.65 2.81
CA ILE A 18 -9.15 16.20 1.99
C ILE A 18 -9.65 16.29 0.55
N HIS A 19 -9.46 17.45 -0.08
CA HIS A 19 -9.68 17.63 -1.51
C HIS A 19 -8.34 17.57 -2.22
N PRO A 20 -8.02 16.48 -2.94
CA PRO A 20 -6.77 16.40 -3.67
C PRO A 20 -6.81 17.36 -4.86
N TYR A 21 -5.67 17.97 -5.16
CA TYR A 21 -5.51 18.75 -6.39
C TYR A 21 -5.26 17.86 -7.62
N LEU A 22 -4.85 16.60 -7.40
CA LEU A 22 -4.58 15.61 -8.44
C LEU A 22 -4.88 14.19 -7.93
N GLU A 23 -5.53 13.39 -8.77
CA GLU A 23 -5.79 11.98 -8.52
C GLU A 23 -5.28 11.14 -9.69
N LEU A 24 -4.56 10.05 -9.39
CA LEU A 24 -4.01 9.12 -10.37
C LEU A 24 -4.24 7.67 -9.92
N GLY A 25 -4.52 6.79 -10.87
CA GLY A 25 -4.66 5.35 -10.60
C GLY A 25 -3.34 4.60 -10.40
N SER A 26 -2.19 5.27 -10.56
CA SER A 26 -0.86 4.66 -10.44
C SER A 26 -0.11 5.21 -9.23
N ALA A 27 0.06 4.38 -8.21
CA ALA A 27 0.86 4.72 -7.04
C ALA A 27 2.36 4.88 -7.37
N ALA A 28 2.86 4.24 -8.44
CA ALA A 28 4.22 4.43 -8.91
C ALA A 28 4.43 5.85 -9.48
N LEU A 29 3.47 6.35 -10.27
CA LEU A 29 3.53 7.72 -10.78
C LEU A 29 3.43 8.74 -9.64
N LEU A 30 2.52 8.54 -8.70
CA LEU A 30 2.42 9.40 -7.51
C LEU A 30 3.73 9.42 -6.71
N CYS A 31 4.39 8.27 -6.53
CA CYS A 31 5.71 8.20 -5.87
C CYS A 31 6.75 9.07 -6.60
N GLN A 32 6.85 8.94 -7.92
CA GLN A 32 7.77 9.75 -8.72
C GLN A 32 7.48 11.25 -8.63
N MET A 33 6.20 11.64 -8.61
CA MET A 33 5.82 13.04 -8.49
C MET A 33 6.20 13.63 -7.14
N VAL A 34 5.98 12.90 -6.05
CA VAL A 34 6.39 13.34 -4.71
C VAL A 34 7.92 13.40 -4.60
N GLU A 35 8.65 12.46 -5.20
CA GLU A 35 10.12 12.50 -5.29
C GLU A 35 10.63 13.75 -6.03
N GLN A 36 9.83 14.31 -6.95
CA GLN A 36 10.13 15.56 -7.66
C GLN A 36 9.64 16.82 -6.92
N GLY A 37 9.12 16.69 -5.70
CA GLY A 37 8.65 17.81 -4.89
C GLY A 37 7.22 18.26 -5.19
N MET A 38 6.44 17.48 -5.94
CA MET A 38 5.02 17.77 -6.19
C MET A 38 4.15 17.34 -5.01
N GLY A 39 4.30 18.03 -3.88
CA GLY A 39 3.41 17.93 -2.73
C GLY A 39 3.55 16.66 -1.91
N LEU A 40 2.43 16.22 -1.32
CA LEU A 40 2.32 15.07 -0.42
C LEU A 40 1.34 14.06 -1.01
N SER A 41 1.57 12.78 -0.74
CA SER A 41 0.67 11.71 -1.16
C SER A 41 0.53 10.64 -0.08
N PHE A 42 -0.57 9.90 -0.12
CA PHE A 42 -0.82 8.74 0.72
C PHE A 42 -0.55 7.48 -0.11
N LEU A 43 0.58 6.83 0.15
CA LEU A 43 1.10 5.74 -0.67
C LEU A 43 1.38 4.47 0.14
N PRO A 44 1.28 3.29 -0.48
CA PRO A 44 1.61 2.03 0.16
C PRO A 44 3.10 1.96 0.47
N GLU A 45 3.45 1.47 1.67
CA GLU A 45 4.85 1.45 2.12
C GLU A 45 5.78 0.66 1.18
N TYR A 46 5.30 -0.44 0.60
CA TYR A 46 6.12 -1.27 -0.28
C TYR A 46 6.61 -0.54 -1.54
N ILE A 47 5.90 0.52 -1.98
CA ILE A 47 6.31 1.32 -3.15
C ILE A 47 7.36 2.34 -2.76
N VAL A 48 7.17 3.02 -1.62
CA VAL A 48 8.03 4.13 -1.19
C VAL A 48 9.31 3.67 -0.49
N ARG A 49 9.38 2.40 -0.05
CA ARG A 49 10.51 1.84 0.71
C ARG A 49 11.89 2.13 0.09
N PRO A 50 12.13 1.93 -1.22
CA PRO A 50 13.43 2.24 -1.81
C PRO A 50 13.77 3.74 -1.77
N ALA A 51 12.77 4.61 -1.98
CA ALA A 51 12.96 6.05 -1.97
C ALA A 51 13.17 6.61 -0.55
N LEU A 52 12.49 6.03 0.46
CA LEU A 52 12.73 6.30 1.88
C LEU A 52 14.14 5.88 2.28
N ALA A 53 14.56 4.66 1.91
CA ALA A 53 15.89 4.14 2.22
C ALA A 53 17.02 4.99 1.57
N ALA A 54 16.75 5.57 0.41
CA ALA A 54 17.67 6.46 -0.28
C ALA A 54 17.58 7.94 0.15
N GLY A 55 16.71 8.27 1.12
CA GLY A 55 16.52 9.64 1.60
C GLY A 55 15.89 10.60 0.57
N ARG A 56 15.30 10.08 -0.52
CA ARG A 56 14.59 10.89 -1.53
C ARG A 56 13.17 11.25 -1.11
N LEU A 57 12.57 10.44 -0.24
CA LEU A 57 11.29 10.70 0.39
C LEU A 57 11.43 10.72 1.90
N ALA A 58 10.52 11.43 2.55
CA ALA A 58 10.35 11.41 3.99
C ALA A 58 8.91 10.97 4.34
N ARG A 59 8.76 10.25 5.45
CA ARG A 59 7.46 9.88 5.99
C ARG A 59 6.89 11.04 6.80
N LEU A 60 5.67 11.45 6.49
CA LEU A 60 4.87 12.30 7.38
C LEU A 60 4.21 11.43 8.44
N ASN A 61 4.59 11.61 9.71
CA ASN A 61 4.00 10.85 10.81
C ASN A 61 2.66 11.47 11.22
N VAL A 62 1.58 10.71 11.01
CA VAL A 62 0.21 11.07 11.43
C VAL A 62 -0.31 9.94 12.32
N PRO A 63 -0.08 9.97 13.64
CA PRO A 63 -0.43 8.87 14.56
C PRO A 63 -1.92 8.50 14.52
N ASP A 64 -2.77 9.50 14.32
CA ASP A 64 -4.22 9.37 14.24
C ASP A 64 -4.72 8.77 12.92
N CYS A 65 -3.81 8.46 11.98
CA CYS A 65 -4.11 7.89 10.68
C CYS A 65 -3.35 6.58 10.47
N THR A 66 -3.82 5.53 11.14
CA THR A 66 -3.27 4.18 10.99
C THR A 66 -4.15 3.37 10.04
N VAL A 67 -3.60 3.00 8.88
CA VAL A 67 -4.28 2.19 7.87
C VAL A 67 -3.47 0.94 7.61
N GLU A 68 -4.09 -0.22 7.84
CA GLU A 68 -3.51 -1.53 7.54
C GLU A 68 -4.24 -2.16 6.36
N MET A 69 -3.49 -2.75 5.43
CA MET A 69 -4.05 -3.48 4.30
C MET A 69 -3.42 -4.86 4.21
N HIS A 70 -4.26 -5.89 4.17
CA HIS A 70 -3.82 -7.27 4.09
C HIS A 70 -3.89 -7.79 2.65
N ARG A 71 -2.86 -8.51 2.23
CA ARG A 71 -2.89 -9.30 0.99
C ARG A 71 -3.61 -10.60 1.29
N GLN A 72 -4.69 -10.89 0.57
CA GLN A 72 -5.48 -12.09 0.75
C GLN A 72 -5.52 -12.90 -0.53
N LEU A 73 -5.50 -14.22 -0.37
CA LEU A 73 -5.65 -15.18 -1.45
C LEU A 73 -6.93 -15.96 -1.23
N PHE A 74 -7.80 -16.00 -2.25
CA PHE A 74 -9.07 -16.72 -2.20
C PHE A 74 -9.11 -17.84 -3.24
N TYR A 75 -9.65 -18.98 -2.84
CA TYR A 75 -10.06 -20.06 -3.72
C TYR A 75 -11.29 -20.74 -3.11
N HIS A 76 -12.17 -21.30 -3.95
CA HIS A 76 -13.35 -21.99 -3.48
C HIS A 76 -12.96 -23.24 -2.69
N ARG A 77 -13.68 -23.52 -1.58
CA ARG A 77 -13.40 -24.67 -0.71
C ARG A 77 -13.35 -25.99 -1.47
N ASP A 78 -14.27 -26.14 -2.42
CA ASP A 78 -14.41 -27.38 -3.20
C ASP A 78 -13.67 -27.32 -4.56
N LYS A 79 -12.83 -26.30 -4.80
CA LYS A 79 -12.04 -26.22 -6.02
C LYS A 79 -10.83 -27.14 -5.92
N TRP A 80 -10.67 -28.03 -6.89
CA TRP A 80 -9.46 -28.85 -7.03
C TRP A 80 -8.23 -27.96 -7.24
N LEU A 81 -7.28 -28.00 -6.30
CA LEU A 81 -6.03 -27.26 -6.38
C LEU A 81 -5.00 -28.06 -7.19
N THR A 82 -4.64 -27.55 -8.36
CA THR A 82 -3.59 -28.15 -9.19
C THR A 82 -2.22 -28.03 -8.51
N PRO A 83 -1.23 -28.86 -8.89
CA PRO A 83 0.14 -28.72 -8.39
C PRO A 83 0.72 -27.31 -8.60
N GLN A 84 0.42 -26.66 -9.74
CA GLN A 84 0.86 -25.30 -10.05
C GLN A 84 0.21 -24.27 -9.13
N MET A 85 -1.09 -24.42 -8.83
CA MET A 85 -1.76 -23.57 -7.85
C MET A 85 -1.12 -23.72 -6.48
N LYS A 86 -0.86 -24.95 -6.02
CA LYS A 86 -0.19 -25.18 -4.73
C LYS A 86 1.19 -24.52 -4.68
N ALA A 87 1.99 -24.67 -5.73
CA ALA A 87 3.30 -24.03 -5.83
C ALA A 87 3.20 -22.50 -5.78
N PHE A 88 2.21 -21.91 -6.46
CA PHE A 88 1.96 -20.47 -6.39
C PHE A 88 1.52 -20.02 -4.98
N ILE A 89 0.66 -20.80 -4.31
CA ILE A 89 0.22 -20.51 -2.93
C ILE A 89 1.42 -20.50 -1.98
N GLU A 90 2.30 -21.50 -2.10
CA GLU A 90 3.55 -21.57 -1.34
C GLU A 90 4.42 -20.33 -1.61
N LEU A 91 4.60 -19.94 -2.87
CA LEU A 91 5.37 -18.76 -3.24
C LEU A 91 4.79 -17.47 -2.64
N VAL A 92 3.48 -17.28 -2.70
CA VAL A 92 2.80 -16.07 -2.17
C VAL A 92 2.86 -16.00 -0.64
N ARG A 93 2.89 -17.16 0.04
CA ARG A 93 3.01 -17.25 1.50
C ARG A 93 4.41 -16.94 2.01
N GLN A 94 5.43 -17.02 1.17
CA GLN A 94 6.78 -16.66 1.56
C GLN A 94 6.85 -15.16 1.90
N PRO A 95 7.60 -14.78 2.94
CA PRO A 95 7.82 -13.36 3.24
C PRO A 95 8.41 -12.68 2.01
N ALA A 96 7.86 -11.52 1.63
CA ALA A 96 8.47 -10.74 0.56
C ALA A 96 9.92 -10.40 0.97
N PRO A 97 10.90 -10.49 0.05
CA PRO A 97 12.28 -10.10 0.35
C PRO A 97 12.28 -8.62 0.77
N GLY A 98 12.59 -8.37 2.04
CA GLY A 98 12.53 -7.05 2.68
C GLY A 98 11.59 -6.93 3.90
N THR A 99 10.78 -7.95 4.21
CA THR A 99 9.85 -7.93 5.37
C THR A 99 10.44 -8.55 6.65
N ALA A 100 11.76 -8.77 6.71
CA ALA A 100 12.43 -9.17 7.93
C ALA A 100 12.45 -7.99 8.91
N SER A 101 11.42 -7.88 9.74
CA SER A 101 11.46 -7.02 10.92
C SER A 101 12.38 -7.66 11.95
N LYS A 102 13.33 -6.85 12.44
CA LYS A 102 13.83 -6.98 13.81
C LYS A 102 12.69 -6.81 14.81
#